data_AF-A0A2H1W472-F1
#
_entry.id   AF-A0A2H1W472-F1
#
_cell.length_a   1.000
_cell.length_b   1.000
_cell.length_c   1.000
_cell.angle_alpha   90.00
_cell.angle_beta   90.00
_cell.angle_gamma   90.00
#
_symmetry.space_group_name_H-M   'P 1'
#
loop_
_entity.id
_entity.type
_entity.pdbx_description
1 polymer ?
#
loop_
_entity_poly.entity_id
_entity_poly.type
_entity_poly.pdbx_seq_one_letter_code
_entity_poly.pdbx_strand_id
1 'polypeptide(L)'
;MGDNSDEEDDLVLDEEDQIILTQDDDQGVFEVEIEGTTTLQRQESPEPSTSREQIVTEANCNSQPVFNWNQRTYHPNVFSDMEYDFGKVTICQETVDILTPYEIFRSATNFDVLVELIVSESVRYAHQNGREFTVEIDEMKAFLGVNLIMGYHILPSLRDYWSTEPDMAVPFISNVMPRTRFEDIRRNLHFCNNDDVKDISSPNFDRAYKIRPVMDHLNSSFQNALTNTKKQSIDEHMIKFKGHNVMKQYIKNKPVNKLFRSVS
;
A
#
# COMPACT_ATOMS: atom_id res chain seq x y z
N MET A 1 -4.55 -36.21 -6.35
CA MET A 1 -3.12 -36.02 -6.08
C MET A 1 -2.89 -34.54 -6.27
N GLY A 2 -2.61 -33.81 -5.19
CA GLY A 2 -2.29 -32.38 -5.28
C GLY A 2 -0.81 -32.25 -5.57
N ASP A 3 -0.48 -31.51 -6.62
CA ASP A 3 0.89 -31.11 -6.91
C ASP A 3 1.11 -29.74 -6.25
N ASN A 4 1.72 -29.75 -5.06
CA ASN A 4 2.16 -28.54 -4.37
C ASN A 4 3.59 -28.23 -4.82
N SER A 5 3.72 -27.67 -6.03
CA SER A 5 4.92 -26.91 -6.38
C SER A 5 4.77 -25.50 -5.80
N ASP A 6 5.30 -25.30 -4.59
CA ASP A 6 5.57 -23.98 -4.01
C ASP A 6 6.74 -23.33 -4.78
N GLU A 7 6.52 -23.04 -6.07
CA GLU A 7 7.29 -22.03 -6.78
C GLU A 7 6.77 -20.68 -6.28
N GLU A 8 7.51 -20.05 -5.36
CA GLU A 8 7.39 -18.60 -5.21
C GLU A 8 7.68 -18.01 -6.60
N ASP A 9 6.71 -17.27 -7.15
CA ASP A 9 6.89 -16.48 -8.37
C ASP A 9 7.94 -15.40 -8.07
N ASP A 10 9.22 -15.77 -8.15
CA ASP A 10 10.35 -14.86 -8.18
C ASP A 10 10.04 -13.86 -9.29
N LEU A 11 9.79 -12.61 -8.90
CA LEU A 11 9.66 -11.51 -9.83
C LEU A 11 11.03 -11.37 -10.51
N VAL A 12 11.18 -11.97 -11.69
CA VAL A 12 12.41 -11.89 -12.48
C VAL A 12 12.62 -10.43 -12.85
N LEU A 13 13.41 -9.75 -12.04
CA LEU A 13 13.81 -8.36 -12.20
C LEU A 13 14.65 -8.24 -13.47
N ASP A 14 14.45 -7.14 -14.21
CA ASP A 14 15.28 -6.83 -15.37
C ASP A 14 16.75 -6.63 -14.95
N GLU A 15 17.68 -6.73 -15.92
CA GLU A 15 19.11 -6.62 -15.64
C GLU A 15 19.47 -5.25 -15.01
N GLU A 16 18.70 -4.20 -15.31
CA GLU A 16 18.84 -2.87 -14.71
C GLU A 16 18.48 -2.87 -13.21
N ASP A 17 17.35 -3.47 -12.83
CA ASP A 17 16.99 -3.64 -11.41
C ASP A 17 18.03 -4.52 -10.68
N GLN A 18 18.61 -5.53 -11.32
CA GLN A 18 19.70 -6.34 -10.73
C GLN A 18 21.00 -5.53 -10.56
N ILE A 19 21.31 -4.61 -11.47
CA ILE A 19 22.48 -3.70 -11.37
C ILE A 19 22.28 -2.69 -10.23
N ILE A 20 21.09 -2.11 -10.08
CA ILE A 20 20.75 -1.21 -8.96
C ILE A 20 20.89 -1.92 -7.61
N LEU A 21 20.65 -3.23 -7.56
CA LEU A 21 20.70 -4.03 -6.33
C LEU A 21 22.10 -4.48 -5.91
N THR A 22 23.09 -4.47 -6.81
CA THR A 22 24.40 -5.10 -6.56
C THR A 22 25.55 -4.12 -6.24
N GLN A 23 25.32 -2.80 -6.28
CA GLN A 23 26.39 -1.80 -6.13
C GLN A 23 26.53 -1.17 -4.73
N ASP A 24 25.50 -1.23 -3.87
CA ASP A 24 25.44 -0.51 -2.59
C ASP A 24 25.74 -1.36 -1.34
N ASP A 25 26.06 -2.65 -1.47
CA ASP A 25 26.36 -3.54 -0.32
C ASP A 25 27.67 -3.18 0.42
N ASP A 26 28.55 -2.37 -0.18
CA ASP A 26 29.93 -2.14 0.30
C ASP A 26 30.21 -0.72 0.86
N GLN A 27 29.19 0.17 0.97
CA GLN A 27 29.39 1.51 1.54
C GLN A 27 28.44 1.89 2.69
N GLY A 28 28.99 1.82 3.90
CA GLY A 28 28.71 2.82 4.93
C GLY A 28 27.52 2.54 5.85
N VAL A 29 27.73 1.69 6.84
CA VAL A 29 26.95 1.74 8.09
C VAL A 29 27.24 3.09 8.76
N PHE A 30 26.40 4.10 8.51
CA PHE A 30 26.41 5.35 9.26
C PHE A 30 25.83 5.11 10.66
N GLU A 31 26.71 4.69 11.57
CA GLU A 31 26.40 4.56 13.00
C GLU A 31 26.27 5.97 13.61
N VAL A 32 25.03 6.44 13.72
CA VAL A 32 24.71 7.70 14.41
C VAL A 32 24.77 7.44 15.91
N GLU A 33 25.88 7.82 16.55
CA GLU A 33 25.97 7.93 18.00
C GLU A 33 25.09 9.08 18.51
N ILE A 34 24.35 8.83 19.59
CA ILE A 34 23.64 9.85 20.36
C ILE A 34 24.04 9.63 21.82
N GLU A 35 24.81 10.56 22.38
CA GLU A 35 25.27 10.52 23.78
C GLU A 35 24.11 10.73 24.78
N GLY A 36 24.37 10.36 26.05
CA GLY A 36 23.41 10.20 27.17
C GLY A 36 22.28 11.23 27.31
N THR A 37 21.15 10.94 27.98
CA THR A 37 21.01 10.30 29.31
C THR A 37 19.52 9.87 29.46
N THR A 38 19.04 9.00 30.35
CA THR A 38 19.54 8.43 31.62
C THR A 38 19.03 7.00 31.85
N THR A 39 19.79 6.19 32.59
CA THR A 39 19.41 4.84 33.04
C THR A 39 18.26 4.87 34.07
N LEU A 40 17.23 4.04 33.87
CA LEU A 40 16.41 3.51 34.97
C LEU A 40 16.55 1.98 35.00
N GLN A 41 16.72 1.43 36.20
CA GLN A 41 17.26 0.11 36.41
C GLN A 41 16.24 -1.01 36.17
N ARG A 42 16.71 -2.06 35.49
CA ARG A 42 16.09 -3.38 35.46
C ARG A 42 16.30 -4.05 36.83
N GLN A 43 15.25 -4.63 37.41
CA GLN A 43 15.40 -5.70 38.40
C GLN A 43 14.87 -7.00 37.80
N GLU A 44 15.69 -8.03 37.88
CA GLU A 44 15.34 -9.40 37.50
C GLU A 44 14.90 -10.19 38.74
N SER A 45 13.90 -11.07 38.57
CA SER A 45 13.89 -12.49 38.98
C SER A 45 14.13 -12.87 40.47
N PRO A 46 13.45 -13.91 41.03
CA PRO A 46 13.45 -15.25 40.44
C PRO A 46 12.15 -16.09 40.54
N GLU A 47 12.08 -17.11 39.69
CA GLU A 47 11.21 -18.29 39.89
C GLU A 47 11.72 -19.16 41.06
N PRO A 48 10.87 -20.05 41.60
CA PRO A 48 11.27 -21.47 41.48
C PRO A 48 10.13 -22.48 41.23
N SER A 49 10.43 -23.41 40.31
CA SER A 49 10.13 -24.85 40.31
C SER A 49 8.86 -25.41 41.01
N THR A 50 7.96 -25.93 40.15
CA THR A 50 7.30 -27.25 40.25
C THR A 50 6.95 -27.82 41.64
N SER A 51 5.64 -27.95 41.91
CA SER A 51 5.08 -29.08 42.66
C SER A 51 3.63 -29.34 42.23
N ARG A 52 3.26 -30.61 42.11
CA ARG A 52 2.02 -31.09 41.49
C ARG A 52 1.06 -31.58 42.57
N GLU A 53 0.09 -30.76 42.94
CA GLU A 53 -1.03 -31.19 43.80
C GLU A 53 -2.35 -31.07 43.02
N GLN A 54 -3.05 -32.20 42.86
CA GLN A 54 -4.38 -32.24 42.27
C GLN A 54 -5.42 -31.89 43.33
N ILE A 55 -5.83 -30.61 43.39
CA ILE A 55 -7.04 -30.23 44.10
C ILE A 55 -8.22 -30.36 43.14
N VAL A 56 -8.99 -31.42 43.29
CA VAL A 56 -10.30 -31.55 42.64
C VAL A 56 -11.29 -30.72 43.45
N THR A 57 -11.56 -29.50 42.99
CA THR A 57 -12.67 -28.68 43.47
C THR A 57 -13.70 -28.54 42.37
N GLU A 58 -14.91 -29.04 42.62
CA GLU A 58 -16.05 -28.98 41.70
C GLU A 58 -16.46 -27.52 41.47
N ALA A 59 -16.17 -26.99 40.28
CA ALA A 59 -16.55 -25.63 39.91
C ALA A 59 -18.05 -25.56 39.61
N ASN A 60 -18.82 -25.01 40.55
CA ASN A 60 -20.23 -24.73 40.39
C ASN A 60 -20.47 -23.78 39.21
N CYS A 61 -21.08 -24.27 38.13
CA CYS A 61 -21.33 -23.53 36.90
C CYS A 61 -22.48 -22.53 37.08
N ASN A 62 -22.16 -21.32 37.55
CA ASN A 62 -23.10 -20.20 37.57
C ASN A 62 -22.79 -19.19 36.47
N SER A 63 -23.63 -19.21 35.43
CA SER A 63 -23.81 -18.19 34.39
C SER A 63 -22.54 -17.65 33.70
N GLN A 64 -22.19 -18.24 32.56
CA GLN A 64 -21.49 -17.52 31.50
C GLN A 64 -22.29 -16.25 31.13
N PRO A 65 -21.67 -15.05 31.01
CA PRO A 65 -22.38 -13.87 30.53
C PRO A 65 -22.79 -14.07 29.08
N VAL A 66 -24.09 -14.04 28.80
CA VAL A 66 -24.62 -14.18 27.43
C VAL A 66 -24.18 -12.99 26.60
N PHE A 67 -23.34 -13.24 25.59
CA PHE A 67 -22.90 -12.21 24.65
C PHE A 67 -24.04 -11.86 23.69
N ASN A 68 -24.78 -10.80 23.99
CA ASN A 68 -25.86 -10.29 23.15
C ASN A 68 -25.32 -9.34 22.07
N TRP A 69 -25.39 -9.78 20.82
CA TRP A 69 -25.19 -8.91 19.66
C TRP A 69 -26.32 -7.89 19.56
N ASN A 70 -26.07 -6.69 20.06
CA ASN A 70 -26.94 -5.55 19.79
C ASN A 70 -26.72 -5.10 18.34
N GLN A 71 -27.71 -5.36 17.49
CA GLN A 71 -27.74 -4.90 16.10
C GLN A 71 -27.93 -3.37 16.07
N ARG A 72 -26.84 -2.63 16.30
CA ARG A 72 -26.80 -1.20 16.08
C ARG A 72 -26.85 -0.97 14.58
N THR A 73 -27.99 -0.45 14.10
CA THR A 73 -28.10 0.07 12.75
C THR A 73 -26.97 1.07 12.52
N TYR A 74 -26.15 0.86 11.50
CA TYR A 74 -25.11 1.83 11.14
C TYR A 74 -25.81 3.07 10.59
N HIS A 75 -25.93 4.08 11.44
CA HIS A 75 -26.20 5.44 11.00
C HIS A 75 -24.84 6.03 10.61
N PRO A 76 -24.55 6.24 9.32
CA PRO A 76 -23.36 6.99 8.94
C PRO A 76 -23.39 8.36 9.61
N ASN A 77 -22.23 8.86 10.02
CA ASN A 77 -22.12 10.25 10.44
C ASN A 77 -22.43 11.13 9.22
N VAL A 78 -23.68 11.59 9.13
CA VAL A 78 -24.06 12.66 8.21
C VAL A 78 -23.39 13.92 8.76
N PHE A 79 -22.28 14.31 8.14
CA PHE A 79 -21.62 15.57 8.43
C PHE A 79 -22.51 16.72 7.96
N SER A 80 -23.49 17.10 8.80
CA SER A 80 -24.35 18.25 8.57
C SER A 80 -23.52 19.52 8.61
N ASP A 81 -23.47 20.26 7.50
CA ASP A 81 -22.91 21.60 7.25
C ASP A 81 -22.27 22.31 8.48
N MET A 82 -21.16 21.75 8.96
CA MET A 82 -20.26 22.48 9.82
C MET A 82 -19.26 23.17 8.90
N GLU A 83 -19.19 24.50 8.97
CA GLU A 83 -18.06 25.25 8.42
C GLU A 83 -16.79 24.83 9.19
N TYR A 84 -16.20 23.75 8.74
CA TYR A 84 -14.87 23.34 9.13
C TYR A 84 -13.89 24.37 8.56
N ASP A 85 -13.07 24.94 9.45
CA ASP A 85 -11.97 25.87 9.15
C ASP A 85 -10.80 25.21 8.35
N PHE A 86 -11.04 24.02 7.81
CA PHE A 86 -10.15 23.19 6.99
C PHE A 86 -10.40 23.47 5.50
N GLY A 87 -9.41 23.18 4.65
CA GLY A 87 -9.34 23.70 3.28
C GLY A 87 -10.57 23.32 2.45
N LYS A 88 -11.18 24.31 1.79
CA LYS A 88 -12.23 24.04 0.80
C LYS A 88 -11.59 23.27 -0.36
N VAL A 89 -12.03 22.04 -0.57
CA VAL A 89 -11.70 21.24 -1.75
C VAL A 89 -12.35 21.93 -2.94
N THR A 90 -11.52 22.50 -3.83
CA THR A 90 -11.95 23.22 -5.02
C THR A 90 -12.00 22.26 -6.20
N ILE A 91 -12.86 21.26 -6.09
CA ILE A 91 -13.30 20.50 -7.28
C ILE A 91 -14.08 21.47 -8.17
N CYS A 92 -13.68 21.61 -9.43
CA CYS A 92 -14.35 22.49 -10.38
C CYS A 92 -15.82 22.08 -10.54
N GLN A 93 -16.73 22.89 -10.00
CA GLN A 93 -18.18 22.70 -10.13
C GLN A 93 -18.73 23.57 -11.24
N GLU A 94 -19.37 22.95 -12.23
CA GLU A 94 -20.32 23.63 -13.13
C GLU A 94 -21.79 23.49 -12.66
N THR A 95 -22.07 22.58 -11.72
CA THR A 95 -23.43 22.28 -11.22
C THR A 95 -23.50 22.17 -9.69
N VAL A 96 -24.72 22.26 -9.16
CA VAL A 96 -25.05 22.37 -7.72
C VAL A 96 -25.33 21.00 -7.07
N ASP A 97 -25.18 19.91 -7.82
CA ASP A 97 -25.52 18.56 -7.36
C ASP A 97 -24.46 17.96 -6.41
N ILE A 98 -24.93 17.08 -5.52
CA ILE A 98 -24.08 16.37 -4.56
C ILE A 98 -23.23 15.34 -5.32
N LEU A 99 -21.92 15.59 -5.42
CA LEU A 99 -20.98 14.67 -6.05
C LEU A 99 -20.93 13.32 -5.32
N THR A 100 -20.90 12.23 -6.08
CA THR A 100 -20.64 10.90 -5.55
C THR A 100 -19.17 10.77 -5.09
N PRO A 101 -18.86 9.83 -4.18
CA PRO A 101 -17.47 9.58 -3.78
C PRO A 101 -16.54 9.25 -4.95
N TYR A 102 -17.06 8.62 -6.00
CA TYR A 102 -16.30 8.32 -7.23
C TYR A 102 -15.98 9.58 -8.03
N GLU A 103 -16.92 10.52 -8.19
CA GLU A 103 -16.68 11.78 -8.90
C GLU A 103 -15.68 12.67 -8.14
N ILE A 104 -15.77 12.71 -6.80
CA ILE A 104 -14.81 13.39 -5.93
C ILE A 104 -13.41 12.80 -6.14
N PHE A 105 -13.26 11.47 -6.06
CA PHE A 105 -11.99 10.77 -6.29
C PHE A 105 -11.44 11.03 -7.70
N ARG A 106 -12.30 10.87 -8.72
CA ARG A 106 -11.95 11.04 -10.14
C ARG A 106 -11.44 12.44 -10.44
N SER A 107 -12.09 13.47 -9.88
CA SER A 107 -11.67 14.86 -10.03
C SER A 107 -10.40 15.17 -9.22
N ALA A 108 -10.35 14.83 -7.93
CA ALA A 108 -9.24 15.18 -7.05
C ALA A 108 -7.90 14.52 -7.44
N THR A 109 -7.94 13.35 -8.09
CA THR A 109 -6.74 12.63 -8.61
C THR A 109 -6.49 12.84 -10.10
N ASN A 110 -7.35 13.57 -10.82
CA ASN A 110 -7.36 13.67 -12.28
C ASN A 110 -7.24 12.27 -12.93
N PHE A 111 -8.16 11.38 -12.52
CA PHE A 111 -7.99 9.93 -12.62
C PHE A 111 -7.91 9.40 -14.05
N ASP A 112 -8.64 9.99 -15.00
CA ASP A 112 -8.62 9.51 -16.39
C ASP A 112 -7.23 9.71 -17.02
N VAL A 113 -6.63 10.88 -16.83
CA VAL A 113 -5.26 11.18 -17.31
C VAL A 113 -4.22 10.30 -16.60
N LEU A 114 -4.41 10.01 -15.31
CA LEU A 114 -3.56 9.07 -14.58
C LEU A 114 -3.64 7.65 -15.18
N VAL A 115 -4.84 7.18 -15.51
CA VAL A 115 -5.03 5.86 -16.13
C VAL A 115 -4.45 5.81 -17.54
N GLU A 116 -4.64 6.86 -18.34
CA GLU A 116 -4.04 6.97 -19.68
C GLU A 116 -2.51 6.87 -19.62
N LEU A 117 -1.87 7.58 -18.67
CA LEU A 117 -0.44 7.47 -18.41
C LEU A 117 -0.05 6.03 -18.08
N ILE A 118 -0.68 5.42 -17.06
CA ILE A 118 -0.37 4.05 -16.61
C ILE A 118 -0.52 3.03 -17.75
N VAL A 119 -1.59 3.12 -18.55
CA VAL A 119 -1.81 2.23 -19.70
C VAL A 119 -0.70 2.43 -20.74
N SER A 120 -0.37 3.68 -21.08
CA SER A 120 0.64 3.97 -22.11
C SER A 120 2.04 3.47 -21.75
N GLU A 121 2.44 3.58 -20.47
CA GLU A 121 3.76 3.13 -20.01
C GLU A 121 3.79 1.62 -19.74
N SER A 122 2.68 1.02 -19.28
CA SER A 122 2.58 -0.45 -19.11
C SER A 122 2.69 -1.20 -20.45
N VAL A 123 2.04 -0.69 -21.51
CA VAL A 123 2.15 -1.26 -22.86
C VAL A 123 3.55 -1.06 -23.44
N ARG A 124 4.17 0.10 -23.22
CA ARG A 124 5.54 0.40 -23.66
C ARG A 124 6.57 -0.51 -22.99
N TYR A 125 6.48 -0.68 -21.68
CA TYR A 125 7.35 -1.54 -20.90
C TYR A 125 7.29 -3.00 -21.38
N ALA A 126 6.10 -3.52 -21.66
CA ALA A 126 5.97 -4.85 -22.23
C ALA A 126 6.65 -4.98 -23.60
N HIS A 127 6.46 -4.00 -24.50
CA HIS A 127 7.13 -3.97 -25.80
C HIS A 127 8.66 -3.89 -25.68
N GLN A 128 9.19 -3.05 -24.78
CA GLN A 128 10.62 -2.95 -24.47
C GLN A 128 11.19 -4.30 -23.97
N ASN A 129 10.39 -5.09 -23.27
CA ASN A 129 10.73 -6.43 -22.80
C ASN A 129 10.41 -7.56 -23.83
N GLY A 130 10.06 -7.21 -25.08
CA GLY A 130 9.71 -8.20 -26.12
C GLY A 130 8.43 -9.00 -25.84
N ARG A 131 7.55 -8.51 -24.95
CA ARG A 131 6.27 -9.13 -24.60
C ARG A 131 5.12 -8.48 -25.37
N GLU A 132 4.24 -9.30 -25.93
CA GLU A 132 2.96 -8.83 -26.44
C GLU A 132 2.00 -8.63 -25.27
N PHE A 133 1.61 -7.37 -25.04
CA PHE A 133 0.67 -6.98 -24.00
C PHE A 133 -0.14 -5.77 -24.46
N THR A 134 -1.44 -5.85 -24.25
CA THR A 134 -2.39 -4.74 -24.40
C THR A 134 -3.22 -4.68 -23.14
N VAL A 135 -3.76 -3.50 -22.82
CA VAL A 135 -4.73 -3.30 -21.73
C VAL A 135 -5.58 -2.09 -22.07
N GLU A 136 -6.89 -2.19 -21.87
CA GLU A 136 -7.82 -1.08 -22.16
C GLU A 136 -7.95 -0.14 -20.95
N ILE A 137 -8.37 1.11 -21.18
CA ILE A 137 -8.56 2.12 -20.13
C ILE A 137 -9.51 1.62 -19.03
N ASP A 138 -10.67 1.07 -19.41
CA ASP A 138 -11.65 0.58 -18.45
C ASP A 138 -11.19 -0.72 -17.75
N GLU A 139 -10.35 -1.52 -18.41
CA GLU A 139 -9.72 -2.70 -17.80
C GLU A 139 -8.68 -2.30 -16.75
N MET A 140 -7.87 -1.26 -17.02
CA MET A 140 -6.96 -0.69 -16.02
C MET A 140 -7.72 -0.03 -14.86
N LYS A 141 -8.85 0.65 -15.13
CA LYS A 141 -9.74 1.16 -14.06
C LYS A 141 -10.29 0.02 -13.20
N ALA A 142 -10.71 -1.10 -13.81
CA ALA A 142 -11.15 -2.28 -13.09
C ALA A 142 -10.02 -2.90 -12.24
N PHE A 143 -8.81 -3.02 -12.79
CA PHE A 143 -7.62 -3.47 -12.05
C PHE A 143 -7.34 -2.60 -10.82
N LEU A 144 -7.33 -1.26 -10.98
CA LEU A 144 -7.13 -0.33 -9.87
C LEU A 144 -8.28 -0.40 -8.84
N GLY A 145 -9.52 -0.57 -9.29
CA GLY A 145 -10.69 -0.79 -8.42
C GLY A 145 -10.59 -2.07 -7.59
N VAL A 146 -10.11 -3.17 -8.18
CA VAL A 146 -9.83 -4.43 -7.46
C VAL A 146 -8.75 -4.21 -6.39
N ASN A 147 -7.66 -3.52 -6.71
CA ASN A 147 -6.62 -3.18 -5.73
C ASN A 147 -7.15 -2.30 -4.58
N LEU A 148 -8.05 -1.35 -4.86
CA LEU A 148 -8.69 -0.52 -3.83
C LEU A 148 -9.52 -1.37 -2.85
N ILE A 149 -10.19 -2.42 -3.34
CA ILE A 149 -10.98 -3.34 -2.52
C ILE A 149 -10.09 -4.22 -1.64
N MET A 150 -9.02 -4.77 -2.22
CA MET A 150 -7.99 -5.54 -1.48
C MET A 150 -7.35 -4.71 -0.36
N GLY A 151 -7.34 -3.37 -0.47
CA GLY A 151 -6.86 -2.45 0.55
C GLY A 151 -7.67 -2.45 1.86
N TYR A 152 -8.97 -2.79 1.82
CA TYR A 152 -9.81 -2.88 3.03
C TYR A 152 -10.33 -4.30 3.32
N HIS A 153 -10.41 -5.17 2.32
CA HIS A 153 -10.81 -6.56 2.44
C HIS A 153 -9.59 -7.47 2.28
N ILE A 154 -8.82 -7.67 3.35
CA ILE A 154 -7.52 -8.36 3.28
C ILE A 154 -7.69 -9.88 3.49
N LEU A 155 -7.30 -10.67 2.49
CA LEU A 155 -7.19 -12.14 2.57
C LEU A 155 -5.74 -12.61 2.82
N PRO A 156 -5.52 -13.87 3.28
CA PRO A 156 -4.18 -14.41 3.56
C PRO A 156 -3.24 -14.42 2.35
N SER A 157 -3.74 -14.75 1.15
CA SER A 157 -3.01 -14.74 -0.11
C SER A 157 -3.73 -13.93 -1.19
N LEU A 158 -2.97 -13.39 -2.14
CA LEU A 158 -3.50 -12.73 -3.33
C LEU A 158 -4.31 -13.70 -4.23
N ARG A 159 -4.00 -15.00 -4.21
CA ARG A 159 -4.74 -15.98 -5.01
C ARG A 159 -6.12 -16.30 -4.40
N ASP A 160 -6.33 -16.07 -3.10
CA ASP A 160 -7.56 -16.41 -2.39
C ASP A 160 -8.78 -15.60 -2.84
N TYR A 161 -8.60 -14.37 -3.35
CA TYR A 161 -9.69 -13.56 -3.89
C TYR A 161 -10.41 -14.20 -5.10
N TRP A 162 -9.76 -15.17 -5.74
CA TRP A 162 -10.33 -16.01 -6.82
C TRP A 162 -10.52 -17.46 -6.39
N SER A 163 -10.50 -17.75 -5.08
CA SER A 163 -10.85 -19.07 -4.55
C SER A 163 -12.30 -19.41 -4.86
N THR A 164 -12.56 -20.70 -5.05
CA THR A 164 -13.91 -21.26 -5.15
C THR A 164 -14.45 -21.74 -3.80
N GLU A 165 -13.62 -21.74 -2.74
CA GLU A 165 -14.02 -22.21 -1.42
C GLU A 165 -14.98 -21.22 -0.73
N PRO A 166 -16.09 -21.67 -0.10
CA PRO A 166 -17.14 -20.76 0.38
C PRO A 166 -16.74 -19.75 1.46
N ASP A 167 -15.63 -19.97 2.14
CA ASP A 167 -15.09 -19.11 3.21
C ASP A 167 -14.07 -18.08 2.71
N MET A 168 -13.49 -18.28 1.52
CA MET A 168 -12.48 -17.40 0.92
C MET A 168 -12.94 -16.72 -0.37
N ALA A 169 -13.95 -17.27 -1.07
CA ALA A 169 -14.41 -16.75 -2.35
C ALA A 169 -14.90 -15.30 -2.26
N VAL A 170 -14.41 -14.44 -3.16
CA VAL A 170 -14.86 -13.05 -3.29
C VAL A 170 -15.47 -12.84 -4.69
N PRO A 171 -16.75 -13.23 -4.92
CA PRO A 171 -17.42 -13.06 -6.20
C PRO A 171 -17.37 -11.64 -6.76
N PHE A 172 -17.31 -10.64 -5.89
CA PHE A 172 -17.18 -9.23 -6.28
C PHE A 172 -15.88 -8.96 -7.06
N ILE A 173 -14.77 -9.60 -6.71
CA ILE A 173 -13.49 -9.47 -7.42
C ILE A 173 -13.43 -10.47 -8.58
N SER A 174 -13.78 -11.74 -8.35
CA SER A 174 -13.62 -12.78 -9.36
C SER A 174 -14.49 -12.58 -10.61
N ASN A 175 -15.63 -11.91 -10.47
CA ASN A 175 -16.52 -11.58 -11.59
C ASN A 175 -16.10 -10.33 -12.38
N VAL A 176 -15.24 -9.48 -11.81
CA VAL A 176 -14.77 -8.24 -12.48
C VAL A 176 -13.60 -8.53 -13.42
N MET A 177 -12.66 -9.38 -13.00
CA MET A 177 -11.47 -9.71 -13.79
C MET A 177 -10.97 -11.13 -13.44
N PRO A 178 -10.62 -11.98 -14.42
CA PRO A 178 -10.00 -13.28 -14.16
C PRO A 178 -8.62 -13.14 -13.48
N ARG A 179 -8.28 -14.06 -12.56
CA ARG A 179 -6.99 -14.06 -11.84
C ARG A 179 -5.78 -13.93 -12.77
N THR A 180 -5.76 -14.73 -13.84
CA THR A 180 -4.68 -14.74 -14.83
C THR A 180 -4.50 -13.39 -15.52
N ARG A 181 -5.59 -12.64 -15.74
CA ARG A 181 -5.53 -11.31 -16.35
C ARG A 181 -5.09 -10.24 -15.35
N PHE A 182 -5.54 -10.35 -14.09
CA PHE A 182 -5.03 -9.50 -13.01
C PHE A 182 -3.52 -9.69 -12.81
N GLU A 183 -3.04 -10.94 -12.81
CA GLU A 183 -1.62 -11.29 -12.70
C GLU A 183 -0.81 -10.77 -13.91
N ASP A 184 -1.36 -10.87 -15.13
CA ASP A 184 -0.71 -10.36 -16.36
C ASP A 184 -0.62 -8.82 -16.40
N ILE A 185 -1.68 -8.10 -16.00
CA ILE A 185 -1.64 -6.64 -15.85
C ILE A 185 -0.66 -6.26 -14.75
N ARG A 186 -0.70 -6.91 -13.58
CA ARG A 186 0.24 -6.68 -12.46
C ARG A 186 1.70 -6.85 -12.87
N ARG A 187 2.01 -7.83 -13.72
CA ARG A 187 3.37 -8.12 -14.22
C ARG A 187 3.90 -7.06 -15.19
N ASN A 188 3.01 -6.44 -15.98
CA ASN A 188 3.38 -5.43 -16.97
C ASN A 188 3.10 -3.98 -16.49
N LEU A 189 2.59 -3.81 -15.26
CA LEU A 189 2.27 -2.51 -14.67
C LEU A 189 3.51 -1.63 -14.57
N HIS A 190 3.50 -0.50 -15.26
CA HIS A 190 4.66 0.38 -15.36
C HIS A 190 4.23 1.85 -15.52
N PHE A 191 5.13 2.79 -15.19
CA PHE A 191 4.80 4.20 -14.98
C PHE A 191 5.74 5.21 -15.62
N CYS A 192 6.82 4.78 -16.28
CA CYS A 192 7.81 5.65 -16.92
C CYS A 192 8.31 5.06 -18.24
N ASN A 193 9.16 5.78 -18.96
CA ASN A 193 9.85 5.23 -20.11
C ASN A 193 11.25 4.75 -19.72
N ASN A 194 11.55 3.45 -19.83
CA ASN A 194 12.89 2.94 -19.53
C ASN A 194 13.99 3.56 -20.42
N ASP A 195 13.69 3.89 -21.69
CA ASP A 195 14.65 4.52 -22.61
C ASP A 195 15.11 5.93 -22.15
N ASP A 196 14.37 6.57 -21.25
CA ASP A 196 14.65 7.91 -20.74
C ASP A 196 15.38 7.91 -19.38
N VAL A 197 15.64 6.73 -18.79
CA VAL A 197 16.40 6.58 -17.53
C VAL A 197 17.78 7.24 -17.67
N LYS A 198 18.25 7.88 -16.60
CA LYS A 198 19.60 8.46 -16.56
C LYS A 198 20.55 7.51 -15.83
N ASP A 199 21.79 7.46 -16.29
CA ASP A 199 22.86 6.71 -15.63
C ASP A 199 23.06 7.18 -14.18
N ILE A 200 23.44 6.27 -13.28
CA ILE A 200 23.60 6.54 -11.85
C ILE A 200 24.67 7.60 -11.53
N SER A 201 25.66 7.77 -12.41
CA SER A 201 26.69 8.83 -12.31
C SER A 201 26.21 10.21 -12.77
N SER A 202 25.03 10.29 -13.40
CA SER A 202 24.44 11.55 -13.85
C SER A 202 24.03 12.44 -12.66
N PRO A 203 24.33 13.75 -12.69
CA PRO A 203 23.80 14.67 -11.68
C PRO A 203 22.27 14.81 -11.72
N ASN A 204 21.64 14.32 -12.79
CA ASN A 204 20.18 14.28 -12.97
C ASN A 204 19.60 12.87 -12.74
N PHE A 205 20.33 11.97 -12.06
CA PHE A 205 19.80 10.66 -11.67
C PHE A 205 18.74 10.80 -10.57
N ASP A 206 17.55 10.24 -10.79
CA ASP A 206 16.47 10.20 -9.81
C ASP A 206 16.23 8.75 -9.35
N ARG A 207 16.52 8.48 -8.08
CA ARG A 207 16.28 7.17 -7.44
C ARG A 207 14.80 6.75 -7.45
N ALA A 208 13.88 7.70 -7.60
CA ALA A 208 12.44 7.46 -7.69
C ALA A 208 11.90 7.50 -9.14
N TYR A 209 12.76 7.54 -10.16
CA TYR A 209 12.35 7.72 -11.57
C TYR A 209 11.20 6.77 -11.99
N LYS A 210 11.29 5.48 -11.64
CA LYS A 210 10.27 4.46 -11.95
C LYS A 210 8.87 4.73 -11.38
N ILE A 211 8.70 5.69 -10.45
CA ILE A 211 7.40 6.14 -9.92
C ILE A 211 7.17 7.65 -10.06
N ARG A 212 8.17 8.41 -10.52
CA ARG A 212 8.15 9.87 -10.59
C ARG A 212 6.94 10.43 -11.37
N PRO A 213 6.56 9.90 -12.55
CA PRO A 213 5.42 10.45 -13.31
C PRO A 213 4.09 10.38 -12.55
N VAL A 214 3.84 9.28 -11.82
CA VAL A 214 2.65 9.13 -10.97
C VAL A 214 2.70 10.03 -9.75
N MET A 215 3.88 10.17 -9.10
CA MET A 215 4.05 11.10 -7.98
C MET A 215 3.79 12.54 -8.40
N ASP A 216 4.37 12.99 -9.50
CA ASP A 216 4.27 14.39 -9.96
C ASP A 216 2.85 14.70 -10.47
N HIS A 217 2.18 13.74 -11.13
CA HIS A 217 0.77 13.83 -11.49
C HIS A 217 -0.11 14.00 -10.26
N LEU A 218 0.01 13.11 -9.26
CA LEU A 218 -0.82 13.16 -8.05
C LEU A 218 -0.54 14.42 -7.21
N ASN A 219 0.72 14.82 -7.06
CA ASN A 219 1.10 16.06 -6.37
C ASN A 219 0.46 17.28 -7.06
N SER A 220 0.54 17.37 -8.39
CA SER A 220 -0.07 18.45 -9.16
C SER A 220 -1.61 18.44 -9.04
N SER A 221 -2.22 17.26 -9.12
CA SER A 221 -3.68 17.10 -8.99
C SER A 221 -4.17 17.52 -7.60
N PHE A 222 -3.52 17.09 -6.53
CA PHE A 222 -3.90 17.46 -5.16
C PHE A 222 -3.68 18.94 -4.86
N GLN A 223 -2.60 19.55 -5.38
CA GLN A 223 -2.37 21.00 -5.25
C GLN A 223 -3.44 21.82 -5.99
N ASN A 224 -3.95 21.34 -7.12
CA ASN A 224 -5.03 22.00 -7.85
C ASN A 224 -6.41 21.78 -7.20
N ALA A 225 -6.63 20.62 -6.57
CA ALA A 225 -7.91 20.25 -5.95
C ALA A 225 -8.16 20.89 -4.57
N LEU A 226 -7.15 21.46 -3.90
CA LEU A 226 -7.24 21.97 -2.53
C LEU A 226 -6.83 23.44 -2.40
N THR A 227 -7.72 24.27 -1.86
CA THR A 227 -7.33 25.60 -1.39
C THR A 227 -6.71 25.51 0.00
N ASN A 228 -5.41 25.75 0.09
CA ASN A 228 -4.62 25.72 1.32
C ASN A 228 -5.15 26.69 2.40
N THR A 229 -5.11 26.26 3.67
CA THR A 229 -5.48 27.08 4.83
C THR A 229 -4.27 27.73 5.51
N LYS A 230 -4.55 28.62 6.47
CA LYS A 230 -3.57 29.30 7.33
C LYS A 230 -2.90 28.40 8.37
N LYS A 231 -3.40 27.17 8.59
CA LYS A 231 -2.91 26.23 9.60
C LYS A 231 -2.64 24.89 8.93
N GLN A 232 -1.36 24.56 8.79
CA GLN A 232 -0.90 23.31 8.18
C GLN A 232 -0.04 22.57 9.19
N SER A 233 -0.21 21.26 9.26
CA SER A 233 0.72 20.34 9.93
C SER A 233 1.59 19.70 8.85
N ILE A 234 2.89 19.62 9.09
CA ILE A 234 3.83 18.87 8.24
C ILE A 234 4.33 17.71 9.10
N ASP A 235 4.20 16.48 8.62
CA ASP A 235 4.65 15.27 9.32
C ASP A 235 5.23 14.25 8.34
N GLU A 236 5.76 13.15 8.87
CA GLU A 236 6.45 12.11 8.10
C GLU A 236 5.67 10.80 8.09
N HIS A 237 5.13 10.45 6.91
CA HIS A 237 4.52 9.15 6.71
C HIS A 237 5.58 8.07 6.44
N MET A 238 5.39 6.88 7.04
CA MET A 238 6.30 5.74 6.91
C MET A 238 5.59 4.52 6.33
N ILE A 239 6.00 4.10 5.14
CA ILE A 239 5.46 2.92 4.46
C ILE A 239 6.37 1.72 4.76
N LYS A 240 5.80 0.61 5.22
CA LYS A 240 6.56 -0.61 5.52
C LYS A 240 6.95 -1.32 4.24
N PHE A 241 8.25 -1.54 4.03
CA PHE A 241 8.75 -2.27 2.86
C PHE A 241 9.87 -3.24 3.24
N LYS A 242 9.71 -4.52 2.87
CA LYS A 242 10.67 -5.59 3.18
C LYS A 242 11.65 -5.89 2.04
N GLY A 243 11.27 -5.61 0.79
CA GLY A 243 12.09 -5.88 -0.40
C GLY A 243 13.37 -5.05 -0.47
N HIS A 244 14.23 -5.34 -1.44
CA HIS A 244 15.46 -4.60 -1.68
C HIS A 244 15.16 -3.33 -2.50
N ASN A 245 15.57 -2.17 -2.00
CA ASN A 245 15.44 -0.88 -2.68
C ASN A 245 16.33 0.15 -1.97
N VAL A 246 17.04 0.97 -2.76
CA VAL A 246 18.02 1.96 -2.29
C VAL A 246 17.42 3.14 -1.49
N MET A 247 16.12 3.44 -1.65
CA MET A 247 15.43 4.51 -0.92
C MET A 247 14.90 4.07 0.45
N LYS A 248 15.04 2.79 0.81
CA LYS A 248 14.58 2.19 2.07
C LYS A 248 15.48 2.61 3.22
N GLN A 249 14.93 3.32 4.19
CA GLN A 249 15.65 3.80 5.36
C GLN A 249 15.58 2.80 6.53
N TYR A 250 16.66 2.73 7.31
CA TYR A 250 16.70 2.01 8.58
C TYR A 250 16.40 2.94 9.75
N ILE A 251 15.40 2.63 10.57
CA ILE A 251 15.09 3.40 11.80
C ILE A 251 15.33 2.51 13.03
N LYS A 252 16.42 2.81 13.76
CA LYS A 252 16.77 2.18 15.04
C LYS A 252 15.63 2.41 16.05
N ASN A 253 15.35 1.42 16.89
CA ASN A 253 14.33 1.45 17.96
C ASN A 253 12.84 1.51 17.52
N LYS A 254 12.50 1.25 16.24
CA LYS A 254 11.10 1.00 15.82
C LYS A 254 10.83 -0.50 15.62
N PRO A 255 9.61 -1.00 15.95
CA PRO A 255 9.26 -2.42 15.80
C PRO A 255 9.19 -2.89 14.35
N VAL A 256 9.07 -1.96 13.40
CA VAL A 256 9.45 -2.18 12.00
C VAL A 256 10.52 -1.15 11.67
N ASN A 257 11.70 -1.65 11.31
CA ASN A 257 12.92 -0.87 11.21
C ASN A 257 13.40 -0.64 9.76
N LYS A 258 12.71 -1.18 8.75
CA LYS A 258 12.98 -0.96 7.31
C LYS A 258 11.72 -0.36 6.64
N LEU A 259 11.82 0.87 6.16
CA LEU A 259 10.68 1.72 5.79
C LEU A 259 11.02 2.64 4.60
N PHE A 260 10.03 3.03 3.78
CA PHE A 260 10.10 4.27 3.03
C PHE A 260 9.59 5.44 3.89
N ARG A 261 10.13 6.63 3.68
CA ARG A 261 9.77 7.87 4.39
C ARG A 261 9.31 8.92 3.38
N SER A 262 8.11 9.44 3.54
CA SER A 262 7.58 10.59 2.79
C SER A 262 7.23 11.70 3.77
N VAL A 263 7.30 12.95 3.32
CA VAL A 263 6.76 14.10 4.04
C VAL A 263 5.37 14.41 3.47
N SER A 264 4.43 14.81 4.33
CA SER A 264 3.06 15.21 4.00
C SER A 264 2.63 16.40 4.84
#